data_AF-A0AAU1SIE6-F1
#
_entry.id   AF-A0AAU1SIE6-F1
#
_cell.length_a   1.000
_cell.length_b   1.000
_cell.length_c   1.000
_cell.angle_alpha   90.00
_cell.angle_beta   90.00
_cell.angle_gamma   90.00
#
_symmetry.space_group_name_H-M   'P 1'
#
loop_
_entity.id
_entity.type
_entity.pdbx_description
1 polymer ?
#
loop_
_entity_poly.entity_id
_entity_poly.type
_entity_poly.pdbx_seq_one_letter_code
_entity_poly.pdbx_strand_id
1 'polypeptide(L)' 'MIIFGQRHLRTALDEYAQHYNGRRPHRGQQLYPPLPDHPTADLTHERIKRGPVLGGLINEYGRAA' A
#
# COMPACT_ATOMS: atom_id res chain seq x y z
N MET A 1 13.19 0.43 -8.42
CA MET A 1 13.97 0.66 -7.18
C MET A 1 15.17 -0.27 -7.17
N ILE A 2 16.34 0.23 -6.76
CA ILE A 2 17.59 -0.54 -6.65
C ILE A 2 17.99 -0.57 -5.18
N ILE A 3 18.34 -1.73 -4.64
CA ILE A 3 18.76 -1.89 -3.25
C ILE A 3 20.26 -1.65 -3.15
N PHE A 4 20.66 -0.65 -2.37
CA PHE A 4 22.07 -0.21 -2.26
C PHE A 4 22.80 -0.81 -1.06
N GLY A 5 22.13 -1.61 -0.23
CA GLY A 5 22.70 -2.27 0.94
C GLY A 5 21.65 -2.69 1.95
N GLN A 6 22.08 -3.32 3.05
CA GLN A 6 21.19 -3.92 4.05
C GLN A 6 20.21 -2.92 4.68
N ARG A 7 20.67 -1.70 5.01
CA ARG A 7 19.79 -0.67 5.58
C ARG A 7 18.68 -0.28 4.60
N HIS A 8 19.04 -0.11 3.33
CA HIS A 8 18.07 0.21 2.28
C HIS A 8 17.10 -0.97 2.06
N LEU A 9 17.60 -2.21 2.06
CA LEU A 9 16.76 -3.40 1.98
C LEU A 9 15.74 -3.45 3.13
N ARG A 10 16.18 -3.17 4.35
CA ARG A 10 15.31 -3.23 5.53
C ARG A 10 14.18 -2.21 5.45
N THR A 11 14.50 -0.97 5.10
CA THR A 11 13.48 0.07 4.86
C THR A 11 12.51 -0.33 3.74
N ALA A 12 13.02 -0.89 2.64
CA ALA A 12 12.17 -1.38 1.55
C ALA A 12 11.23 -2.49 1.99
N LEU A 13 11.71 -3.44 2.79
CA LEU A 13 10.90 -4.54 3.30
C LEU A 13 9.85 -4.07 4.32
N ASP A 14 10.21 -3.12 5.18
CA ASP A 14 9.28 -2.55 6.15
C ASP A 14 8.15 -1.79 5.44
N GLU A 15 8.47 -0.95 4.45
CA GLU A 15 7.48 -0.24 3.64
C GLU A 15 6.62 -1.21 2.81
N TYR A 16 7.23 -2.29 2.29
CA TYR A 16 6.50 -3.33 1.57
C TYR A 16 5.52 -4.07 2.50
N ALA A 17 5.94 -4.46 3.70
CA ALA A 17 5.12 -5.17 4.65
C ALA A 17 3.94 -4.31 5.14
N GLN A 18 4.19 -3.03 5.43
CA GLN A 18 3.14 -2.07 5.79
C GLN A 18 2.11 -1.93 4.66
N HIS A 19 2.57 -1.73 3.42
CA HIS A 19 1.67 -1.65 2.28
C HIS A 19 0.87 -2.94 2.07
N TYR A 20 1.54 -4.11 2.10
CA TYR A 20 0.90 -5.39 1.85
C TYR A 20 -0.14 -5.72 2.92
N ASN A 21 0.18 -5.50 4.20
CA ASN A 21 -0.67 -5.85 5.32
C ASN A 21 -1.81 -4.85 5.53
N GLY A 22 -1.59 -3.57 5.25
CA GLY A 22 -2.53 -2.50 5.52
C GLY A 22 -3.45 -2.13 4.36
N ARG A 23 -2.94 -2.18 3.12
CA ARG A 23 -3.52 -1.43 1.99
C ARG A 23 -4.02 -2.25 0.82
N ARG A 24 -3.62 -3.52 0.67
CA ARG A 24 -3.95 -4.29 -0.54
C ARG A 24 -5.12 -5.26 -0.31
N PRO A 25 -6.34 -4.95 -0.78
CA PRO A 25 -7.51 -5.81 -0.61
C PRO A 25 -7.66 -6.82 -1.75
N HIS A 26 -6.79 -6.79 -2.78
CA HIS A 26 -7.06 -7.49 -4.06
C HIS A 26 -6.94 -9.02 -4.01
N ARG A 27 -6.48 -9.61 -2.90
CA ARG A 27 -6.33 -11.07 -2.78
C ARG A 27 -6.40 -11.64 -1.36
N GLY A 28 -6.82 -10.83 -0.39
CA GLY A 28 -7.14 -11.33 0.96
C GLY A 28 -8.48 -12.09 0.95
N GLN A 29 -8.72 -12.93 1.96
CA GLN A 29 -10.05 -13.54 2.12
C GLN A 29 -11.10 -12.42 2.16
N GLN A 30 -12.14 -12.57 1.33
CA GLN A 30 -13.24 -11.59 1.23
C GLN A 30 -12.82 -10.17 0.80
N LEU A 31 -11.65 -10.01 0.16
CA LEU A 31 -11.07 -8.73 -0.23
C LEU A 31 -10.68 -7.82 0.95
N TYR A 32 -10.36 -8.38 2.10
CA TYR A 32 -9.86 -7.60 3.25
C TYR A 32 -8.35 -7.77 3.43
N PRO A 33 -7.61 -6.68 3.70
CA PRO A 33 -6.22 -6.78 4.16
C PRO A 33 -6.18 -7.47 5.54
N PRO A 34 -5.09 -8.20 5.86
CA PRO A 34 -4.98 -8.95 7.11
C PRO A 34 -4.93 -8.05 8.36
N LEU A 35 -4.48 -6.80 8.22
CA LEU A 35 -4.54 -5.79 9.28
C LEU A 35 -5.07 -4.48 8.69
N PRO A 36 -6.39 -4.25 8.69
CA PRO A 36 -6.96 -3.05 8.10
C PRO A 36 -6.63 -1.81 8.94
N ASP A 37 -5.66 -1.02 8.49
CA ASP A 37 -5.29 0.25 9.14
C ASP A 37 -6.24 1.41 8.75
N HIS A 38 -7.20 1.16 7.87
CA HIS A 38 -8.22 2.11 7.39
C HIS A 38 -9.41 1.34 6.80
N PRO A 39 -10.62 1.91 6.79
CA PRO A 39 -11.77 1.30 6.14
C PRO A 39 -11.51 1.12 4.64
N THR A 40 -11.94 -0.01 4.10
CA THR A 40 -11.88 -0.29 2.65
C THR A 40 -12.55 0.85 1.90
N ALA A 41 -11.77 1.59 1.10
CA ALA A 41 -12.30 2.72 0.35
C ALA A 41 -13.34 2.23 -0.66
N ASP A 42 -14.59 2.67 -0.51
CA ASP A 42 -15.58 2.57 -1.57
C ASP A 42 -15.19 3.61 -2.65
N LEU A 43 -14.58 3.14 -3.73
CA LEU A 43 -14.03 3.98 -4.80
C LEU A 43 -15.09 4.46 -5.80
N THR A 44 -16.37 4.14 -5.58
CA THR A 44 -17.42 4.33 -6.59
C THR A 44 -17.81 5.80 -6.78
N HIS A 45 -17.53 6.70 -5.82
CA HIS A 45 -18.01 8.10 -5.86
C HIS A 45 -17.04 9.18 -5.35
N GLU A 46 -15.80 8.84 -4.97
CA GLU A 46 -14.87 9.82 -4.38
C GLU A 46 -13.62 10.04 -5.23
N ARG A 47 -13.08 11.28 -5.20
CA ARG A 47 -11.88 11.66 -5.94
C ARG A 47 -10.72 10.80 -5.46
N ILE A 48 -10.09 10.05 -6.35
CA ILE A 48 -8.99 9.13 -5.99
C ILE A 48 -7.66 9.90 -5.96
N LYS A 49 -6.93 9.81 -4.85
CA LYS A 49 -5.52 10.24 -4.76
C LYS A 49 -4.61 9.04 -5.02
N ARG A 50 -3.64 9.24 -5.89
CA ARG A 50 -2.57 8.28 -6.18
C ARG A 50 -1.31 8.72 -5.45
N GLY A 51 -0.71 7.81 -4.68
CA GLY A 51 0.57 8.01 -3.99
C GLY A 51 1.60 6.95 -4.42
N PRO A 52 2.81 7.33 -4.86
CA PRO A 52 3.89 6.38 -5.08
C PRO A 52 4.46 5.88 -3.74
N VAL A 53 4.69 4.56 -3.63
CA VAL A 53 5.38 3.89 -2.52
C VAL A 53 6.51 3.01 -3.05
N LEU A 54 7.41 2.56 -2.18
CA LEU A 54 8.62 1.80 -2.51
C LEU A 54 9.46 2.47 -3.60
N GLY A 55 9.75 3.76 -3.38
CA GLY A 55 10.48 4.57 -4.36
C GLY A 55 9.77 4.67 -5.71
N GLY A 56 8.44 4.60 -5.72
CA GLY A 56 7.60 4.69 -6.92
C GLY A 56 7.41 3.39 -7.69
N LEU A 57 7.88 2.26 -7.16
CA LEU A 57 7.65 0.95 -7.76
C LEU A 57 6.17 0.52 -7.67
N ILE A 58 5.50 0.93 -6.59
CA ILE A 58 4.10 0.60 -6.36
C ILE A 58 3.31 1.91 -6.28
N ASN A 59 2.11 1.90 -6.85
CA ASN A 59 1.17 2.99 -6.68
C ASN A 59 0.06 2.55 -5.74
N GLU A 60 -0.22 3.41 -4.79
CA GLU A 60 -1.30 3.28 -3.85
C GLU A 60 -2.42 4.23 -4.21
N TYR A 61 -3.66 3.80 -3.98
CA TYR A 61 -4.85 4.53 -4.34
C TYR A 61 -5.73 4.64 -3.10
N GLY A 62 -6.08 5.87 -2.74
CA GLY A 62 -6.96 6.16 -1.62
C GLY A 62 -7.92 7.30 -1.94
N ARG A 63 -8.85 7.55 -1.03
CA ARG A 63 -9.79 8.68 -1.14
C ARG A 63 -9.06 10.00 -0.93
N ALA A 64 -9.36 10.99 -1.77
CA ALA A 64 -9.07 12.38 -1.52
C ALA A 64 -10.08 12.88 -0.49
N ALA A 65 -9.59 13.30 0.68
CA ALA A 65 -10.36 14.21 1.54
C ALA A 65 -10.86 15.44 0.76
#